data_AF-A0A173G022-F1
#
_entry.id   AF-A0A173G022-F1
#
_cell.length_a   1.000
_cell.length_b   1.000
_cell.length_c   1.000
_cell.angle_alpha   90.00
_cell.angle_beta   90.00
_cell.angle_gamma   90.00
#
_symmetry.space_group_name_H-M   'P 1'
#
loop_
_entity.id
_entity.type
_entity.pdbx_description
1 polymer ?
#
loop_
_entity_poly.entity_id
_entity_poly.type
_entity_poly.pdbx_seq_one_letter_code
_entity_poly.pdbx_strand_id
1 'polypeptide(L)'
;MTLNIRVIAPDKTVWDANAEEVILPSSTGQLGILKGHIPLLTALDIGVMRVRIDKEWKPIILLGGFAEVKNDTITILVNGAEAIEEIDLNIEQTKLDKAIQILTDAETSKEKIEATQNVRKARARVQAAIVLNN
;
A
#
# COMPACT_ATOMS: atom_id res chain seq x y z
N MET A 1 -13.32 -4.18 -20.11
CA MET A 1 -14.12 -3.10 -19.47
C MET A 1 -13.35 -2.66 -18.25
N THR A 2 -13.06 -1.37 -18.10
CA THR A 2 -12.09 -0.88 -17.11
C THR A 2 -12.77 -0.13 -15.97
N LEU A 3 -12.09 -0.06 -14.84
CA LEU A 3 -12.36 0.82 -13.71
C LEU A 3 -11.26 1.86 -13.63
N ASN A 4 -11.63 3.09 -13.25
CA ASN A 4 -10.66 4.17 -13.15
C ASN A 4 -10.07 4.19 -11.74
N ILE A 5 -8.74 4.22 -11.62
CA ILE A 5 -8.06 4.27 -10.33
C ILE A 5 -7.31 5.57 -10.23
N ARG A 6 -7.61 6.32 -9.18
CA ARG A 6 -6.91 7.55 -8.83
C ARG A 6 -6.26 7.40 -7.47
N VAL A 7 -4.94 7.48 -7.41
CA VAL A 7 -4.17 7.56 -6.16
C VAL A 7 -3.77 9.00 -5.93
N ILE A 8 -4.25 9.57 -4.83
CA ILE A 8 -4.05 10.97 -4.44
C ILE A 8 -3.26 10.99 -3.14
N ALA A 9 -2.09 11.61 -3.18
CA ALA A 9 -1.36 12.03 -1.99
C ALA A 9 -1.64 13.51 -1.70
N PRO A 10 -1.46 14.00 -0.46
CA PRO A 10 -1.67 15.40 -0.10
C PRO A 10 -0.96 16.39 -1.03
N ASP A 11 0.23 16.01 -1.51
CA ASP A 11 1.07 16.87 -2.34
C ASP A 11 0.81 16.73 -3.86
N LYS A 12 0.29 15.59 -4.33
CA LYS A 12 0.05 15.33 -5.77
C LYS A 12 -0.81 14.10 -6.02
N THR A 13 -1.46 14.08 -7.19
CA THR A 13 -2.01 12.85 -7.75
C THR A 13 -0.84 11.97 -8.20
N VAL A 14 -0.65 10.85 -7.51
CA VAL A 14 0.46 9.90 -7.75
C VAL A 14 0.15 9.00 -8.95
N TRP A 15 -1.13 8.70 -9.16
CA TRP A 15 -1.56 7.76 -10.21
C TRP A 15 -2.98 8.10 -10.67
N ASP A 16 -3.22 8.12 -11.98
CA ASP A 16 -4.57 8.18 -12.57
C ASP A 16 -4.55 7.29 -13.82
N ALA A 17 -5.12 6.09 -13.72
CA ALA A 17 -5.08 5.10 -14.79
C ALA A 17 -6.30 4.17 -14.76
N ASN A 18 -6.63 3.66 -15.94
CA ASN A 18 -7.63 2.60 -16.09
C ASN A 18 -7.00 1.24 -15.77
N ALA A 19 -7.74 0.41 -15.02
CA ALA A 19 -7.36 -0.97 -14.73
C ALA A 19 -8.56 -1.91 -14.89
N GLU A 20 -8.30 -3.20 -14.89
CA GLU A 20 -9.35 -4.22 -14.95
C GLU A 20 -9.74 -4.69 -13.54
N GLU A 21 -8.75 -4.88 -12.68
CA GLU A 21 -8.90 -5.41 -11.34
C GLU A 21 -7.92 -4.72 -10.39
N VAL A 22 -8.34 -4.54 -9.14
CA VAL A 22 -7.49 -3.99 -8.08
C VAL A 22 -7.59 -4.82 -6.82
N ILE A 23 -6.46 -5.05 -6.18
CA ILE A 23 -6.38 -5.68 -4.86
C ILE A 23 -5.80 -4.64 -3.89
N LEU A 24 -6.58 -4.33 -2.86
CA LEU A 24 -6.25 -3.33 -1.84
C LEU A 24 -6.04 -4.01 -0.49
N PRO A 25 -5.05 -3.57 0.30
CA PRO A 25 -4.92 -3.94 1.71
C PRO A 25 -5.84 -3.06 2.57
N SER A 26 -7.03 -3.56 2.91
CA SER A 26 -7.91 -2.90 3.88
C SER A 26 -7.50 -3.23 5.31
N SER A 27 -7.94 -2.41 6.28
CA SER A 27 -7.74 -2.70 7.71
C SER A 27 -8.34 -4.04 8.16
N THR A 28 -9.26 -4.61 7.38
CA THR A 28 -9.94 -5.88 7.68
C THR A 28 -9.36 -7.06 6.89
N GLY A 29 -8.43 -6.85 5.95
CA GLY A 29 -7.83 -7.90 5.14
C GLY A 29 -7.47 -7.46 3.72
N GLN A 30 -7.44 -8.40 2.78
CA GLN A 30 -7.28 -8.10 1.36
C GLN A 30 -8.64 -7.99 0.69
N LEU A 31 -8.83 -6.91 -0.07
CA LEU A 31 -10.08 -6.61 -0.75
C LEU A 31 -9.83 -6.48 -2.25
N GLY A 32 -10.45 -7.37 -3.03
CA GLY A 32 -10.42 -7.35 -4.49
C GLY A 32 -11.62 -6.59 -5.04
N ILE A 33 -11.38 -5.60 -5.90
CA ILE A 33 -12.40 -4.77 -6.54
C ILE A 33 -12.38 -5.03 -8.04
N LEU A 34 -13.54 -5.39 -8.56
CA LEU A 34 -13.82 -5.54 -9.98
C LEU A 34 -14.86 -4.50 -10.43
N LYS A 35 -15.08 -4.43 -11.74
CA LYS A 35 -16.11 -3.58 -12.31
C LYS A 35 -17.50 -3.97 -11.79
N GLY A 36 -18.34 -2.97 -11.52
CA GLY A 36 -19.69 -3.15 -11.00
C GLY A 36 -19.75 -3.30 -9.47
N HIS A 37 -18.65 -3.03 -8.77
CA HIS A 37 -18.63 -3.06 -7.32
C HIS A 37 -19.51 -1.95 -6.73
N ILE A 38 -20.25 -2.30 -5.67
CA ILE A 38 -21.13 -1.37 -4.95
C ILE A 38 -20.26 -0.26 -4.33
N PRO A 39 -20.76 0.99 -4.23
CA PRO A 39 -20.01 2.04 -3.57
C PRO A 39 -19.55 1.62 -2.17
N LEU A 40 -18.26 1.77 -1.90
CA LEU A 40 -17.62 1.31 -0.67
C LEU A 40 -16.61 2.36 -0.21
N LEU A 41 -16.64 2.70 1.07
CA LEU A 41 -15.60 3.47 1.73
C LEU A 41 -14.90 2.57 2.74
N THR A 42 -13.59 2.43 2.62
CA THR A 42 -12.79 1.58 3.51
C THR A 42 -11.48 2.25 3.90
N ALA A 43 -11.02 1.98 5.12
CA ALA A 43 -9.70 2.39 5.58
C ALA A 43 -8.66 1.38 5.08
N LEU A 44 -7.57 1.90 4.53
CA LEU A 44 -6.42 1.13 4.07
C LEU A 44 -5.34 1.13 5.15
N ASP A 45 -4.79 -0.05 5.41
CA ASP A 45 -3.59 -0.17 6.24
C ASP A 45 -2.33 -0.02 5.37
N ILE A 46 -1.18 0.07 6.02
CA ILE A 46 0.11 0.11 5.35
C ILE A 46 0.36 -1.24 4.69
N GLY A 47 0.47 -1.26 3.36
CA GLY A 47 0.58 -2.51 2.63
C GLY A 47 0.79 -2.33 1.13
N VAL A 48 0.63 -3.44 0.42
CA VAL A 48 0.88 -3.54 -1.02
C VAL A 48 -0.46 -3.65 -1.75
N MET A 49 -0.73 -2.65 -2.57
CA MET A 49 -1.80 -2.68 -3.56
C MET A 49 -1.29 -3.34 -4.83
N ARG A 50 -2.15 -4.11 -5.50
CA ARG A 50 -1.83 -4.68 -6.82
C ARG A 50 -2.89 -4.23 -7.81
N VAL A 51 -2.45 -3.67 -8.91
CA VAL A 51 -3.31 -3.20 -10.00
C VAL A 51 -3.06 -4.07 -11.22
N ARG A 52 -4.13 -4.51 -11.87
CA ARG A 52 -4.05 -5.22 -13.14
C ARG A 52 -4.37 -4.30 -14.30
N ILE A 53 -3.37 -4.00 -15.12
CA ILE A 53 -3.50 -3.16 -16.33
C ILE A 53 -3.05 -4.00 -17.52
N ASP A 54 -3.92 -4.21 -18.51
CA ASP A 54 -3.59 -4.93 -19.76
C ASP A 54 -2.87 -6.29 -19.54
N LYS A 55 -3.33 -7.05 -18.55
CA LYS A 55 -2.78 -8.34 -18.08
C LYS A 55 -1.48 -8.30 -17.26
N GLU A 56 -0.88 -7.13 -17.05
CA GLU A 56 0.28 -6.98 -16.17
C GLU A 56 -0.16 -6.57 -14.75
N TRP A 57 0.46 -7.20 -13.75
CA TRP A 57 0.28 -6.83 -12.35
C TRP A 57 1.33 -5.82 -11.94
N LYS A 58 0.89 -4.64 -11.51
CA LYS A 58 1.75 -3.58 -10.99
C LYS A 58 1.57 -3.47 -9.47
N PRO A 59 2.61 -3.76 -8.66
CA PRO A 59 2.57 -3.56 -7.22
C PRO A 59 2.85 -2.09 -6.87
N ILE A 60 2.07 -1.54 -5.94
CA ILE A 60 2.22 -0.17 -5.43
C ILE A 60 2.20 -0.24 -3.90
N ILE A 61 3.18 0.35 -3.23
CA ILE A 61 3.15 0.50 -1.77
C ILE A 61 2.23 1.67 -1.42
N LEU A 62 1.31 1.41 -0.51
CA LEU A 62 0.49 2.44 0.12
C LEU A 62 0.90 2.57 1.58
N LEU A 63 1.23 3.79 2.01
CA LEU A 63 1.59 4.12 3.39
C LEU A 63 0.36 4.46 4.24
N GLY A 64 -0.68 3.63 4.12
CA GLY A 64 -1.97 3.82 4.79
C GLY A 64 -2.80 4.97 4.21
N GLY A 65 -4.12 4.92 4.45
CA GLY A 65 -5.05 5.90 3.91
C GLY A 65 -6.50 5.44 3.88
N PHE A 66 -7.24 5.90 2.87
CA PHE A 66 -8.63 5.56 2.62
C PHE A 66 -8.84 5.24 1.14
N ALA A 67 -9.68 4.23 0.86
CA ALA A 67 -10.17 3.95 -0.47
C ALA A 67 -11.67 4.20 -0.53
N GLU A 68 -12.08 5.01 -1.49
CA GLU A 68 -13.46 5.24 -1.88
C GLU A 68 -13.70 4.60 -3.25
N VAL A 69 -14.78 3.85 -3.37
CA VAL A 69 -15.21 3.21 -4.62
C VAL A 69 -16.57 3.80 -4.94
N LYS A 70 -16.72 4.36 -6.13
CA LYS A 70 -17.98 4.98 -6.57
C LYS A 70 -18.08 4.94 -8.09
N ASN A 71 -19.17 4.38 -8.62
CA ASN A 71 -19.47 4.34 -10.06
C ASN A 71 -18.26 3.86 -10.90
N ASP A 72 -17.68 2.71 -10.56
CA ASP A 72 -16.48 2.15 -11.22
C ASP A 72 -15.22 3.04 -11.15
N THR A 73 -15.22 4.05 -10.28
CA THR A 73 -14.05 4.90 -9.98
C THR A 73 -13.57 4.62 -8.56
N ILE A 74 -12.30 4.27 -8.43
CA ILE A 74 -11.63 4.00 -7.15
C ILE A 74 -10.72 5.20 -6.85
N THR A 75 -11.05 5.96 -5.82
CA THR A 75 -10.24 7.07 -5.31
C THR A 75 -9.53 6.62 -4.05
N ILE A 76 -8.20 6.61 -4.09
CA ILE A 76 -7.33 6.17 -3.00
C ILE A 76 -6.62 7.41 -2.47
N LEU A 77 -6.97 7.81 -1.25
CA LEU A 77 -6.36 8.91 -0.51
C LEU A 77 -5.30 8.32 0.40
N VAL A 78 -4.02 8.63 0.18
CA VAL A 78 -2.92 8.04 0.94
C VAL A 78 -1.97 9.10 1.47
N ASN A 79 -1.39 8.86 2.64
CA ASN A 79 -0.36 9.74 3.19
C ASN A 79 0.92 9.72 2.34
N GLY A 80 1.17 8.61 1.66
CA GLY A 80 2.22 8.47 0.65
C GLY A 80 2.04 7.18 -0.14
N ALA A 81 2.43 7.21 -1.41
CA ALA A 81 2.49 6.03 -2.26
C ALA A 81 3.83 5.98 -3.00
N GLU A 82 4.41 4.80 -3.05
CA GLU A 82 5.64 4.51 -3.78
C GLU A 82 5.28 3.46 -4.84
N ALA A 83 5.37 3.85 -6.12
CA ALA A 83 5.32 2.88 -7.21
C ALA A 83 6.65 2.15 -7.25
N ILE A 84 6.63 0.82 -7.26
CA ILE A 84 7.84 0.03 -7.24
C ILE A 84 8.03 -0.60 -8.61
N GLU A 85 9.11 -0.24 -9.27
CA GLU A 85 9.60 -0.94 -10.46
C GLU A 85 10.77 -1.88 -10.10
N GLU A 86 11.61 -1.49 -9.14
CA GLU A 86 12.71 -2.29 -8.60
C GLU A 86 12.80 -2.10 -7.08
N ILE A 87 12.68 -3.19 -6.31
CA ILE A 87 13.04 -3.20 -4.88
C ILE A 87 13.92 -4.41 -4.59
N ASP A 88 15.02 -4.15 -3.90
CA ASP A 88 15.95 -5.17 -3.45
C ASP A 88 15.51 -5.73 -2.08
N LEU A 89 15.12 -7.01 -2.08
CA LEU A 89 14.67 -7.73 -0.88
C LEU A 89 15.67 -7.64 0.26
N ASN A 90 16.96 -7.79 -0.02
CA ASN A 90 17.99 -7.83 1.03
C ASN A 90 18.14 -6.49 1.74
N ILE A 91 18.02 -5.39 1.00
CA ILE A 91 18.14 -4.03 1.55
C ILE A 91 16.95 -3.75 2.47
N GLU A 92 15.74 -4.09 2.05
CA GLU A 92 14.54 -3.87 2.86
C GLU A 92 14.48 -4.81 4.07
N GLN A 93 14.96 -6.05 3.96
CA GLN A 93 15.11 -6.97 5.10
C GLN A 93 16.04 -6.38 6.16
N THR A 94 17.20 -5.86 5.74
CA THR A 94 18.17 -5.23 6.64
C THR A 94 17.58 -3.99 7.32
N LYS A 95 16.77 -3.21 6.61
CA LYS A 95 16.05 -2.05 7.18
C LYS A 95 14.99 -2.47 8.19
N LEU A 96 14.28 -3.58 7.93
CA LEU A 96 13.33 -4.17 8.86
C LEU A 96 14.02 -4.61 10.16
N ASP A 97 15.14 -5.33 10.07
CA ASP A 97 15.88 -5.79 11.24
C ASP A 97 16.40 -4.61 12.08
N LYS A 98 16.90 -3.55 11.43
CA LYS A 98 17.27 -2.30 12.12
C LYS A 98 16.08 -1.63 12.81
N ALA A 99 14.92 -1.59 12.15
CA ALA A 99 13.70 -1.02 12.75
C ALA A 99 13.22 -1.84 13.96
N ILE A 100 13.37 -3.16 13.94
CA ILE A 100 13.05 -4.05 15.06
C ILE A 100 14.04 -3.82 16.21
N GLN A 101 15.34 -3.68 15.94
CA GLN A 101 16.34 -3.35 16.96
C GLN A 101 16.00 -2.04 17.68
N ILE A 102 15.68 -0.98 16.92
CA ILE A 102 15.28 0.31 17.48
C ILE A 102 14.02 0.20 18.35
N LEU A 103 13.08 -0.69 18.01
CA LEU A 103 11.91 -0.97 18.83
C LEU A 103 12.25 -1.69 20.14
N THR A 104 13.19 -2.63 20.11
CA THR A 104 13.67 -3.32 21.32
C THR A 104 14.48 -2.42 22.25
N ASP A 105 15.26 -1.48 21.70
CA ASP A 105 16.04 -0.50 22.46
C ASP A 105 15.20 0.69 22.98
N ALA A 106 13.96 0.86 22.50
CA ALA A 106 13.09 1.94 22.93
C ALA A 106 12.59 1.73 24.38
N GLU A 107 13.02 2.59 25.30
CA GLU A 107 12.64 2.52 26.72
C GLU A 107 11.36 3.31 27.03
N THR A 108 11.14 4.45 26.36
CA THR A 108 9.98 5.31 26.64
C THR A 108 8.73 4.96 25.82
N SER A 109 7.56 5.26 26.38
CA SER A 109 6.28 4.97 25.70
C SER A 109 6.10 5.74 24.38
N LYS A 110 6.74 6.90 24.21
CA LYS A 110 6.68 7.70 22.97
C LYS A 110 7.56 7.08 21.88
N GLU A 111 8.79 6.72 22.22
CA GLU A 111 9.73 6.05 21.30
C GLU A 111 9.19 4.69 20.84
N LYS A 112 8.53 3.93 21.72
CA LYS A 112 7.88 2.67 21.34
C LYS A 112 6.79 2.87 20.27
N ILE A 113 6.01 3.95 20.35
CA ILE A 113 4.95 4.23 19.37
C ILE A 113 5.56 4.56 18.00
N GLU A 114 6.57 5.45 17.97
CA GLU A 114 7.25 5.82 16.73
C GLU A 114 8.01 4.63 16.11
N ALA A 115 8.71 3.85 16.94
CA ALA A 115 9.39 2.64 16.49
C ALA A 115 8.39 1.60 15.95
N THR A 116 7.23 1.44 16.58
CA THR A 116 6.18 0.52 16.10
C THR A 116 5.65 0.96 14.73
N GLN A 117 5.44 2.26 14.52
CA GLN A 117 5.03 2.79 13.23
C GLN A 117 6.11 2.58 12.15
N ASN A 118 7.38 2.79 12.49
CA ASN A 118 8.49 2.54 11.57
C ASN A 118 8.63 1.06 11.21
N VAL A 119 8.47 0.15 12.18
CA VAL A 119 8.45 -1.31 11.91
C VAL A 119 7.30 -1.66 10.97
N ARG A 120 6.10 -1.10 11.17
CA ARG A 120 4.97 -1.34 10.26
C ARG A 120 5.25 -0.87 8.83
N LYS A 121 5.85 0.31 8.67
CA LYS A 121 6.29 0.83 7.35
C LYS A 121 7.35 -0.05 6.71
N ALA A 122 8.39 -0.43 7.44
CA ALA A 122 9.46 -1.30 6.94
C ALA A 122 8.92 -2.69 6.54
N ARG A 123 7.98 -3.23 7.32
CA ARG A 123 7.34 -4.52 7.02
C ARG A 123 6.51 -4.48 5.74
N ALA A 124 5.79 -3.38 5.51
CA ALA A 124 5.06 -3.19 4.26
C ALA A 124 6.00 -3.11 3.04
N ARG A 125 7.18 -2.48 3.17
CA ARG A 125 8.20 -2.45 2.12
C ARG A 125 8.77 -3.83 1.81
N VAL A 126 9.10 -4.62 2.82
CA VAL A 126 9.53 -6.02 2.64
C VAL A 126 8.44 -6.86 1.99
N GLN A 127 7.19 -6.70 2.40
CA GLN A 127 6.08 -7.41 1.77
C GLN A 127 5.90 -7.02 0.30
N ALA A 128 6.16 -5.76 -0.05
CA ALA A 128 6.13 -5.30 -1.43
C ALA A 128 7.25 -5.92 -2.29
N ALA A 129 8.45 -6.00 -1.72
CA ALA A 129 9.59 -6.68 -2.32
C ALA A 129 9.30 -8.16 -2.64
N ILE A 130 8.60 -8.86 -1.74
CA ILE A 130 8.23 -10.27 -1.92
C ILE A 130 7.19 -10.43 -3.03
N VAL A 131 6.23 -9.50 -3.12
CA VAL A 131 5.18 -9.52 -4.14
C VAL A 131 5.73 -9.23 -5.54
N LEU A 132 6.83 -8.48 -5.63
CA LEU A 132 7.45 -8.12 -6.90
C LEU A 132 8.36 -9.25 -7.46
N ASN A 133 8.96 -10.05 -6.58
CA ASN A 133 9.87 -11.15 -6.94
C ASN A 133 9.18 -12.54 -7.11
N ASN A 134 7.84 -12.59 -7.02
CA ASN A 134 7.02 -13.80 -7.23
C ASN A 134 6.09 -13.63 -8.42
#